data_AF-A0A022R501-F1
#
_entry.id   AF-A0A022R501-F1
#
_cell.length_a   1.000
_cell.length_b   1.000
_cell.length_c   1.000
_cell.angle_alpha   90.00
_cell.angle_beta   90.00
_cell.angle_gamma   90.00
#
_symmetry.space_group_name_H-M   'P 1'
#
loop_
_entity.id
_entity.type
_entity.pdbx_description
1 polymer ?
#
loop_
_entity_poly.entity_id
_entity_poly.type
_entity_poly.pdbx_seq_one_letter_code
_entity_poly.pdbx_strand_id
1 'polypeptide(L)'
;MESAVYTTIFLVFLSLLFLLLIIISKKKKSLKRLPPGSFGIPIIGQSLQLLQAMRDNKGEDWIKERIRKYGPVSKLNVFGNRSVLLHGPAANKFIYTCDEKVLANQQPASIRRLMGEKNILELNGEDHKRVRGAMLSFLKPEALKQS
;
A
#
# COMPACT_ATOMS: atom_id res chain seq x y z
N MET A 1 6.59 -33.81 -31.75
CA MET A 1 7.50 -34.22 -30.66
C MET A 1 8.18 -33.00 -30.04
N GLU A 2 8.75 -32.10 -30.84
CA GLU A 2 9.44 -30.89 -30.37
C GLU A 2 8.55 -29.93 -29.57
N SER A 3 7.31 -29.65 -30.04
CA SER A 3 6.37 -28.77 -29.33
C SER A 3 6.01 -29.24 -27.92
N ALA A 4 5.89 -30.56 -27.72
CA ALA A 4 5.62 -31.14 -26.41
C ALA A 4 6.82 -30.95 -25.46
N VAL A 5 8.05 -31.11 -25.97
CA VAL A 5 9.29 -30.90 -25.20
C VAL A 5 9.45 -29.43 -24.77
N TYR A 6 9.17 -28.47 -25.66
CA TYR A 6 9.22 -27.05 -25.27
C TYR A 6 8.17 -26.70 -24.21
N THR A 7 6.96 -27.27 -24.34
CA THR A 7 5.88 -27.05 -23.38
C THR A 7 6.25 -27.59 -22.00
N THR A 8 6.82 -28.80 -21.90
CA THR A 8 7.24 -29.38 -20.62
C THR A 8 8.38 -28.58 -19.98
N ILE A 9 9.39 -28.17 -20.76
CA ILE A 9 10.48 -27.32 -20.25
C ILE A 9 9.93 -26.01 -19.69
N PHE A 10 9.00 -25.36 -20.41
CA PHE A 10 8.39 -24.11 -19.97
C PHE A 10 7.61 -24.28 -18.65
N LEU A 11 6.84 -25.35 -18.50
CA LEU A 11 6.10 -25.64 -17.27
C LEU A 11 7.04 -25.93 -16.09
N VAL A 12 8.13 -26.69 -16.31
CA VAL A 12 9.14 -26.96 -15.28
C VAL A 12 9.81 -25.65 -14.86
N PHE A 13 10.18 -24.80 -15.80
CA PHE A 13 10.77 -23.48 -15.52
C PHE A 13 9.82 -22.60 -14.69
N LEU A 14 8.54 -22.52 -15.07
CA LEU A 14 7.51 -21.81 -14.30
C LEU A 14 7.36 -22.36 -12.89
N SER A 15 7.39 -23.69 -12.72
CA SER A 15 7.29 -24.33 -11.41
C SER A 15 8.50 -24.02 -10.51
N LEU A 16 9.72 -24.06 -11.07
CA LEU A 16 10.95 -23.72 -10.37
C LEU A 16 11.00 -22.24 -9.99
N LEU A 17 10.58 -21.36 -10.91
CA LEU A 17 10.46 -19.93 -10.65
C LEU A 17 9.45 -19.68 -9.52
N PHE A 18 8.28 -20.32 -9.55
CA PHE A 18 7.27 -20.19 -8.50
C PHE A 18 7.79 -20.68 -7.13
N LEU A 19 8.47 -21.83 -7.09
CA LEU A 19 9.12 -22.34 -5.89
C LEU A 19 10.20 -21.38 -5.37
N LEU A 20 11.02 -20.83 -6.25
CA LEU A 20 12.03 -19.83 -5.90
C LEU A 20 11.38 -18.57 -5.30
N LEU A 21 10.30 -18.07 -5.90
CA LEU A 21 9.54 -16.94 -5.37
C LEU A 21 8.96 -17.22 -3.98
N ILE A 22 8.47 -18.44 -3.74
CA ILE A 22 8.02 -18.87 -2.41
C ILE A 22 9.18 -18.89 -1.41
N ILE A 23 10.34 -19.45 -1.78
CA ILE A 23 11.51 -19.55 -0.89
C ILE A 23 12.03 -18.16 -0.54
N ILE A 24 12.15 -17.26 -1.52
CA ILE A 24 12.53 -15.85 -1.32
C ILE A 24 11.51 -15.15 -0.40
N SER A 25 10.22 -15.43 -0.58
CA SER A 25 9.15 -14.84 0.23
C SER A 25 9.15 -15.36 1.68
N LYS A 26 9.56 -16.62 1.89
CA LYS A 26 9.67 -17.28 3.20
C LYS A 26 10.93 -16.87 3.98
N LYS A 27 11.98 -16.35 3.33
CA LYS A 27 13.11 -15.72 4.02
C LYS A 27 12.68 -14.40 4.68
N LYS A 28 12.05 -14.46 5.86
CA LYS A 28 11.95 -13.29 6.76
C LYS A 28 12.27 -13.70 8.20
N LYS A 29 13.21 -12.95 8.77
CA LYS A 29 13.73 -13.03 10.14
C LYS A 29 12.61 -13.22 11.17
N SER A 30 12.91 -14.00 12.22
CA SER A 30 12.20 -13.98 13.51
C SER A 30 11.99 -12.53 13.92
N LEU A 31 10.77 -12.03 13.75
CA LEU A 31 10.39 -10.68 14.13
C LEU A 31 9.51 -10.80 15.37
N LYS A 32 9.94 -10.10 16.43
CA LYS A 32 9.15 -9.78 17.62
C LYS A 32 7.70 -9.47 17.23
N ARG A 33 6.76 -9.99 18.03
CA ARG A 33 5.29 -9.86 17.96
C ARG A 33 4.79 -8.86 16.89
N LEU A 34 4.65 -9.33 15.64
CA LEU A 34 3.98 -8.56 14.59
C LEU A 34 2.46 -8.52 14.85
N PRO A 35 1.76 -7.49 14.36
CA PRO A 35 0.30 -7.47 14.37
C PRO A 35 -0.31 -8.73 13.73
N PRO A 36 -1.53 -9.11 14.13
CA PRO A 36 -2.28 -10.19 13.49
C PRO A 36 -2.48 -9.91 11.99
N GLY A 37 -2.71 -10.96 11.19
CA GLY A 37 -2.91 -10.83 9.74
C GLY A 37 -1.99 -11.71 8.91
N SER A 38 -2.20 -11.67 7.59
CA SER A 38 -1.41 -12.39 6.60
C SER A 38 -0.87 -11.43 5.55
N PHE A 39 0.34 -11.70 5.06
CA PHE A 39 0.89 -10.99 3.89
C PHE A 39 0.31 -11.52 2.57
N GLY A 40 -0.54 -12.55 2.56
CA GLY A 40 -1.14 -13.07 1.33
C GLY A 40 -0.14 -13.75 0.40
N ILE A 41 -0.42 -13.68 -0.90
CA ILE A 41 0.37 -14.34 -1.96
C ILE A 41 1.77 -13.69 -2.03
N PRO A 42 2.83 -14.46 -2.30
CA PRO A 42 4.16 -13.92 -2.62
C PRO A 42 4.11 -12.73 -3.59
N ILE A 43 4.95 -11.71 -3.32
CA ILE A 43 5.08 -10.48 -4.11
C ILE A 43 3.81 -9.60 -4.06
N ILE A 44 2.70 -10.03 -4.65
CA ILE A 44 1.50 -9.22 -4.89
C ILE A 44 0.65 -9.05 -3.62
N GLY A 45 0.75 -9.98 -2.67
CA GLY A 45 0.02 -9.93 -1.42
C GLY A 45 -1.48 -10.06 -1.60
N GLN A 46 -2.21 -9.02 -1.18
CA GLN A 46 -3.67 -8.91 -1.26
C GLN A 46 -4.12 -7.78 -2.20
N SER A 47 -3.20 -7.26 -3.02
CA SER A 47 -3.46 -6.12 -3.92
C SER A 47 -4.59 -6.37 -4.90
N LEU A 48 -4.66 -7.57 -5.49
CA LEU A 48 -5.70 -7.90 -6.47
C LEU A 48 -7.10 -7.91 -5.85
N GLN A 49 -7.23 -8.46 -4.64
CA GLN A 49 -8.48 -8.45 -3.89
C GLN A 49 -8.92 -7.03 -3.54
N LEU A 50 -7.97 -6.18 -3.11
CA LEU A 50 -8.24 -4.76 -2.85
C LEU A 50 -8.67 -4.04 -4.13
N LEU A 51 -7.92 -4.19 -5.24
CA LEU A 51 -8.23 -3.54 -6.52
C LEU A 51 -9.57 -3.98 -7.08
N GLN A 52 -9.91 -5.27 -6.98
CA GLN A 52 -11.21 -5.78 -7.36
C GLN A 52 -12.32 -5.17 -6.49
N ALA A 53 -12.13 -5.14 -5.17
CA ALA A 53 -13.08 -4.51 -4.26
C ALA A 53 -13.27 -3.01 -4.58
N MET A 54 -12.20 -2.28 -4.89
CA MET A 54 -12.28 -0.88 -5.32
C MET A 54 -13.05 -0.73 -6.64
N ARG A 55 -12.79 -1.60 -7.63
CA ARG A 55 -13.50 -1.61 -8.92
C ARG A 55 -15.00 -1.88 -8.76
N ASP A 56 -15.36 -2.76 -7.83
CA ASP A 56 -16.74 -3.13 -7.55
C ASP A 56 -17.44 -2.19 -6.55
N ASN A 57 -16.79 -1.08 -6.17
CA ASN A 57 -17.24 -0.13 -5.15
C ASN A 57 -17.50 -0.77 -3.76
N LYS A 58 -16.74 -1.81 -3.42
CA LYS A 58 -16.77 -2.59 -2.17
C LYS A 58 -15.49 -2.44 -1.34
N GLY A 59 -14.72 -1.37 -1.57
CA GLY A 59 -13.46 -1.12 -0.86
C GLY A 59 -13.66 -1.02 0.66
N GLU A 60 -14.75 -0.38 1.10
CA GLU A 60 -15.09 -0.26 2.52
C GLU A 60 -15.41 -1.64 3.14
N ASP A 61 -16.19 -2.47 2.44
CA ASP A 61 -16.51 -3.83 2.90
C ASP A 61 -15.25 -4.68 3.05
N TRP A 62 -14.30 -4.56 2.12
CA TRP A 62 -13.01 -5.25 2.20
C TRP A 62 -12.22 -4.84 3.45
N ILE A 63 -12.25 -3.56 3.83
CA ILE A 63 -11.62 -3.04 5.06
C ILE A 63 -12.37 -3.56 6.29
N LYS A 64 -13.70 -3.46 6.32
CA LYS A 64 -14.55 -3.93 7.43
C LYS A 64 -14.36 -5.41 7.71
N GLU A 65 -14.35 -6.25 6.67
CA GLU A 65 -14.13 -7.69 6.78
C GLU A 65 -12.74 -8.01 7.36
N ARG A 66 -11.71 -7.28 6.93
CA ARG A 66 -10.37 -7.40 7.50
C ARG A 66 -10.34 -7.02 8.98
N ILE A 67 -10.99 -5.93 9.37
CA ILE A 67 -11.07 -5.49 10.77
C ILE A 67 -11.79 -6.54 11.61
N ARG A 68 -12.90 -7.10 11.10
CA ARG A 68 -13.63 -8.18 11.78
C ARG A 68 -12.75 -9.42 11.99
N LYS A 69 -11.91 -9.75 11.01
CA LYS A 69 -11.07 -10.96 11.04
C LYS A 69 -9.79 -10.82 11.85
N TYR A 70 -9.13 -9.66 11.79
CA TYR A 70 -7.78 -9.47 12.34
C TYR A 70 -7.69 -8.34 13.37
N GLY A 71 -8.77 -7.58 13.59
CA GLY A 71 -8.78 -6.42 14.47
C GLY A 71 -8.35 -5.12 13.78
N PRO A 72 -8.40 -3.99 14.53
CA PRO A 72 -8.15 -2.65 14.02
C PRO A 72 -6.68 -2.38 13.66
N VAL A 73 -5.75 -3.21 14.11
CA VAL A 73 -4.32 -3.13 13.80
C VAL A 73 -3.90 -4.47 13.22
N SER A 74 -3.64 -4.52 11.91
CA SER A 74 -3.32 -5.78 11.24
C SER A 74 -2.28 -5.62 10.13
N LYS A 75 -1.45 -6.65 9.93
CA LYS A 75 -0.45 -6.67 8.85
C LYS A 75 -1.05 -7.19 7.55
N LEU A 76 -0.57 -6.63 6.44
CA LEU A 76 -0.95 -7.01 5.08
C LEU A 76 0.18 -6.68 4.09
N ASN A 77 0.05 -7.17 2.85
CA ASN A 77 0.89 -6.74 1.74
C ASN A 77 -0.02 -6.20 0.65
N VAL A 78 0.19 -4.94 0.26
CA VAL A 78 -0.55 -4.25 -0.80
C VAL A 78 0.45 -3.49 -1.67
N PHE A 79 0.21 -3.51 -2.97
CA PHE A 79 1.09 -2.93 -4.00
C PHE A 79 2.55 -3.36 -3.90
N GLY A 80 2.80 -4.61 -3.47
CA GLY A 80 4.15 -5.15 -3.29
C GLY A 80 4.84 -4.76 -1.99
N ASN A 81 4.18 -3.95 -1.14
CA ASN A 81 4.74 -3.43 0.09
C ASN A 81 4.09 -4.10 1.31
N ARG A 82 4.93 -4.55 2.25
CA ARG A 82 4.44 -5.03 3.54
C ARG A 82 4.04 -3.83 4.39
N SER A 83 2.77 -3.78 4.75
CA SER A 83 2.13 -2.65 5.41
C SER A 83 1.40 -3.10 6.67
N VAL A 84 0.99 -2.11 7.47
CA VAL A 84 0.08 -2.30 8.61
C VAL A 84 -1.15 -1.44 8.33
N LEU A 85 -2.33 -2.06 8.37
CA LEU A 85 -3.60 -1.35 8.41
C LEU A 85 -3.84 -0.90 9.85
N LEU A 86 -4.12 0.39 10.01
CA LEU A 86 -4.54 0.99 11.27
C LEU A 86 -5.96 1.55 11.08
N HIS A 87 -6.86 1.21 11.99
CA HIS A 87 -8.25 1.65 11.94
C HIS A 87 -8.71 2.19 13.29
N GLY A 88 -9.43 3.32 13.25
CA GLY A 88 -10.11 3.92 14.41
C GLY A 88 -9.52 5.27 14.84
N PRO A 89 -10.20 5.98 15.76
CA PRO A 89 -9.82 7.35 16.12
C PRO A 89 -8.40 7.47 16.69
N ALA A 90 -7.98 6.50 17.51
CA ALA A 90 -6.62 6.47 18.08
C ALA A 90 -5.55 6.30 16.99
N ALA A 91 -5.82 5.45 15.98
CA ALA A 91 -4.94 5.27 14.83
C ALA A 91 -4.85 6.56 13.99
N ASN A 92 -5.98 7.20 13.72
CA ASN A 92 -6.00 8.47 12.97
C ASN A 92 -5.19 9.54 13.71
N LYS A 93 -5.42 9.70 15.02
CA LYS A 93 -4.64 10.63 15.84
C LYS A 93 -3.15 10.32 15.75
N PHE A 94 -2.77 9.05 15.93
CA PHE A 94 -1.37 8.63 15.80
C PHE A 94 -0.78 9.01 14.45
N ILE A 95 -1.44 8.69 13.33
CA ILE A 95 -0.95 9.00 11.98
C ILE A 95 -0.77 10.50 11.78
N TYR A 96 -1.71 11.33 12.25
CA TYR A 96 -1.66 12.78 12.03
C TYR A 96 -0.78 13.55 13.01
N THR A 97 -0.42 12.96 14.16
CA THR A 97 0.42 13.62 15.18
C THR A 97 1.79 12.98 15.33
N CYS A 98 2.10 11.91 14.59
CA CYS A 98 3.41 11.26 14.65
C CYS A 98 4.49 12.21 14.13
N ASP A 99 5.68 12.13 14.71
CA ASP A 99 6.86 12.80 14.14
C ASP A 99 7.14 12.21 12.74
N GLU A 100 7.39 13.08 11.76
CA GLU A 100 7.67 12.67 10.38
C GLU A 100 8.91 11.76 10.27
N LYS A 101 9.84 11.83 11.24
CA LYS A 101 10.99 10.92 11.34
C LYS A 101 10.57 9.49 11.67
N VAL A 102 9.42 9.31 12.30
CA VAL A 102 8.85 8.00 12.68
C VAL A 102 7.92 7.49 11.59
N LEU A 103 7.07 8.36 11.04
CA LEU A 103 6.13 8.03 9.96
C LEU A 103 6.04 9.19 8.97
N ALA A 104 6.54 8.98 7.76
CA ALA A 104 6.42 9.92 6.65
C ALA A 104 5.36 9.44 5.64
N ASN A 105 4.78 10.36 4.88
CA ASN A 105 3.90 10.01 3.79
C ASN A 105 4.69 9.30 2.69
N GLN A 106 4.19 8.15 2.22
CA GLN A 106 4.83 7.37 1.17
C GLN A 106 3.78 6.88 0.19
N GLN A 107 3.82 7.44 -1.02
CA GLN A 107 2.91 7.03 -2.08
C GLN A 107 3.48 5.85 -2.89
N PRO A 108 2.62 5.03 -3.51
CA PRO A 108 3.07 4.04 -4.47
C PRO A 108 3.96 4.68 -5.55
N ALA A 109 4.98 3.94 -6.01
CA ALA A 109 5.95 4.44 -6.99
C ALA A 109 5.28 4.95 -8.30
N SER A 110 4.13 4.40 -8.67
CA SER A 110 3.33 4.85 -9.81
C SER A 110 2.83 6.29 -9.65
N ILE A 111 2.34 6.66 -8.46
CA ILE A 111 1.88 8.02 -8.16
C ILE A 111 3.04 9.01 -8.23
N ARG A 112 4.18 8.66 -7.62
CA ARG A 112 5.40 9.48 -7.70
C ARG A 112 5.87 9.69 -9.14
N ARG A 113 5.83 8.64 -9.96
CA ARG A 113 6.24 8.71 -11.37
C ARG A 113 5.28 9.56 -12.21
N LEU A 114 3.98 9.52 -11.90
CA LEU A 114 2.96 10.27 -12.62
C LEU A 114 2.93 11.75 -12.22
N MET A 115 2.94 12.02 -10.91
CA MET A 115 2.78 13.37 -10.36
C MET A 115 4.11 14.11 -10.15
N GLY A 116 5.24 13.42 -10.32
CA GLY A 116 6.58 13.93 -10.05
C GLY A 116 6.98 13.81 -8.58
N GLU A 117 8.27 13.88 -8.29
CA GLU A 117 8.80 13.67 -6.92
C GLU A 117 8.51 14.83 -5.97
N LYS A 118 8.13 16.00 -6.50
CA LYS A 118 7.81 17.22 -5.72
C LYS A 118 6.31 17.49 -5.68
N ASN A 119 5.48 16.45 -5.64
CA ASN A 119 4.03 16.58 -5.54
C ASN A 119 3.59 16.70 -4.08
N ILE A 120 2.42 17.32 -3.83
CA ILE A 120 1.91 17.58 -2.47
C ILE A 120 1.69 16.31 -1.64
N LEU A 121 1.45 15.15 -2.27
CA LEU A 121 1.30 13.86 -1.59
C LEU A 121 2.63 13.20 -1.22
N GLU A 122 3.76 13.73 -1.68
CA GLU A 122 5.11 13.19 -1.40
C GLU A 122 5.94 14.15 -0.53
N LEU A 123 5.69 15.47 -0.62
CA LEU A 123 6.37 16.46 0.20
C LEU A 123 6.09 16.24 1.70
N ASN A 124 7.09 16.52 2.54
CA ASN A 124 6.99 16.50 4.00
C ASN A 124 7.57 17.80 4.60
N GLY A 125 7.32 18.06 5.88
CA GLY A 125 7.94 19.17 6.62
C GLY A 125 7.67 20.55 6.03
N GLU A 126 8.72 21.38 5.97
CA GLU A 126 8.62 22.77 5.51
C GLU A 126 8.23 22.90 4.03
N ASP A 127 8.68 21.98 3.17
CA ASP A 127 8.28 22.00 1.75
C ASP A 127 6.79 21.71 1.59
N HIS A 128 6.26 20.73 2.33
CA HIS A 128 4.82 20.46 2.35
C HIS A 128 4.04 21.66 2.86
N LYS A 129 4.46 22.28 3.97
CA LYS A 129 3.82 23.49 4.54
C LYS A 129 3.78 24.64 3.54
N ARG A 130 4.88 24.89 2.84
CA ARG A 130 5.00 25.96 1.83
C ARG A 130 4.03 25.74 0.67
N VAL A 131 4.04 24.56 0.06
CA VAL A 131 3.16 24.25 -1.08
C VAL A 131 1.69 24.24 -0.64
N ARG A 132 1.37 23.61 0.49
CA ARG A 132 0.02 23.60 1.06
C ARG A 132 -0.48 25.02 1.35
N GLY A 133 0.37 25.88 1.92
CA GLY A 133 0.03 27.28 2.21
C GLY A 133 -0.32 28.07 0.95
N ALA A 134 0.46 27.89 -0.12
CA ALA A 134 0.17 28.48 -1.42
C ALA A 134 -1.13 27.94 -2.03
N MET A 135 -1.41 26.63 -1.96
CA MET A 135 -2.68 26.08 -2.43
C MET A 135 -3.88 26.64 -1.66
N LEU A 136 -3.75 26.75 -0.34
CA LEU A 136 -4.85 27.24 0.51
C LEU A 136 -5.19 28.71 0.27
N SER A 137 -4.27 29.55 -0.21
CA SER A 137 -4.61 30.93 -0.53
C SER A 137 -5.63 31.03 -1.68
N PHE A 138 -5.58 30.09 -2.63
CA PHE A 138 -6.55 29.99 -3.73
C PHE A 138 -7.87 29.32 -3.34
N LEU A 139 -7.86 28.51 -2.27
CA LEU A 139 -9.06 27.80 -1.77
C LEU A 139 -9.79 28.56 -0.66
N LYS A 140 -9.44 29.83 -0.42
CA LYS A 140 -10.14 30.65 0.57
C LYS A 140 -11.58 30.94 0.11
N PRO A 141 -12.56 31.01 1.03
CA PRO A 141 -13.94 31.32 0.68
C PRO A 141 -14.09 32.60 -0.14
N GLU A 142 -13.28 33.61 0.13
CA GLU A 142 -13.28 34.88 -0.60
C GLU A 142 -12.85 34.71 -2.05
N ALA A 143 -11.84 33.87 -2.32
CA ALA A 143 -11.36 33.58 -3.65
C ALA A 143 -12.36 32.71 -4.44
N LEU A 144 -12.98 31.72 -3.79
CA LEU A 144 -13.95 30.81 -4.42
C LEU A 144 -15.28 31.48 -4.75
N LYS A 145 -15.66 32.55 -4.04
CA LYS A 145 -16.87 33.33 -4.35
C LYS A 145 -16.73 34.21 -5.59
N GLN A 146 -15.50 34.41 -6.08
CA GLN A 146 -15.19 35.26 -7.22
C GLN A 146 -14.95 34.47 -8.52
N SER A 147 -14.95 33.13 -8.46
CA SER A 147 -14.75 32.23 -9.60
C SER A 147 -16.05 31.72 -10.22
#